data_AF-A0A0G1D3Q2-F1
#
_entry.id   AF-A0A0G1D3Q2-F1
#
_cell.length_a   1.000
_cell.length_b   1.000
_cell.length_c   1.000
_cell.angle_alpha   90.00
_cell.angle_beta   90.00
_cell.angle_gamma   90.00
#
_symmetry.space_group_name_H-M   'P 1'
#
loop_
_entity.id
_entity.type
_entity.pdbx_description
1 polymer ?
#
loop_
_entity_poly.entity_id
_entity_poly.type
_entity_poly.pdbx_seq_one_letter_code
_entity_poly.pdbx_strand_id
1 'polypeptide(L)'
;MQDLAFMYLQPAEYKWVQSYTKSNLEKLGKELLRIKGSITLALKKEGIPAEVQSRVKHIYSLYTKLTRPEIKKDLSKIHDLIALRIIVSDTEECYKVLDIVHKEFKPLPEPISDYIAHPRPNGYQSIHTRVYGSGDLPFEIQIRTRVMHEEAEYGVAAHWNYAEKKEKGLSDEKISQGFAASAEKLDWVKRLGQWQTEITDDSEFLKTVKTDLFGQRIFCFTPNGDVKDLPAGATPIDFAYTVHTEMGDSVSGAKLNGKVVSLDTKLKNGDVVELVLSKDMKKKPSRDWLHFVVTPTAKRKIKKAHALS
;
A
#
# COMPACT_ATOMS: atom_id res chain seq x y z
N MET A 1 -11.42 14.12 -0.76
CA MET A 1 -12.56 13.71 0.10
C MET A 1 -12.35 14.07 1.57
N GLN A 2 -11.20 13.75 2.19
CA GLN A 2 -10.94 14.05 3.60
C GLN A 2 -11.03 15.55 3.95
N ASP A 3 -10.42 16.44 3.15
CA ASP A 3 -10.49 17.88 3.40
C ASP A 3 -11.93 18.43 3.33
N LEU A 4 -12.74 17.90 2.42
CA LEU A 4 -14.16 18.25 2.31
C LEU A 4 -14.95 17.77 3.52
N ALA A 5 -14.78 16.50 3.92
CA ALA A 5 -15.43 15.98 5.12
C ALA A 5 -15.02 16.77 6.37
N PHE A 6 -13.73 17.11 6.50
CA PHE A 6 -13.20 17.90 7.60
C PHE A 6 -13.83 19.30 7.66
N MET A 7 -14.02 19.95 6.50
CA MET A 7 -14.68 21.25 6.41
C MET A 7 -16.10 21.24 7.00
N TYR A 8 -16.87 20.18 6.79
CA TYR A 8 -18.25 20.09 7.28
C TYR A 8 -18.36 19.52 8.70
N LEU A 9 -17.54 18.52 9.05
CA LEU A 9 -17.60 17.85 10.35
C LEU A 9 -16.94 18.67 11.46
N GLN A 10 -15.89 19.43 11.14
CA GLN A 10 -15.08 20.20 12.10
C GLN A 10 -14.69 21.58 11.53
N PRO A 11 -15.68 22.46 11.27
CA PRO A 11 -15.47 23.71 10.54
C PRO A 11 -14.56 24.71 11.27
N ALA A 12 -14.58 24.71 12.61
CA ALA A 12 -13.75 25.62 13.42
C ALA A 12 -12.27 25.26 13.30
N GLU A 13 -11.93 23.98 13.43
CA GLU A 13 -10.59 23.45 13.30
C GLU A 13 -10.08 23.61 11.86
N TYR A 14 -10.92 23.35 10.86
CA TYR A 14 -10.59 23.58 9.45
C TYR A 14 -10.16 25.05 9.21
N LYS A 15 -10.96 26.02 9.68
CA LYS A 15 -10.67 27.46 9.55
C LYS A 15 -9.41 27.86 10.32
N TRP A 16 -9.19 27.28 11.50
CA TRP A 16 -7.98 27.51 12.28
C TRP A 16 -6.74 27.07 11.50
N VAL A 17 -6.70 25.82 11.01
CA VAL A 17 -5.54 25.32 10.24
C VAL A 17 -5.35 26.14 8.97
N GLN A 18 -6.41 26.47 8.25
CA GLN A 18 -6.33 27.26 7.02
C GLN A 18 -5.71 28.66 7.27
N SER A 19 -6.16 29.36 8.31
CA SER A 19 -5.63 30.70 8.63
C SER A 19 -4.20 30.64 9.15
N TYR A 20 -3.88 29.66 10.00
CA TYR A 20 -2.55 29.46 10.58
C TYR A 20 -1.48 29.10 9.52
N THR A 21 -1.90 28.49 8.41
CA THR A 21 -1.00 28.03 7.36
C THR A 21 -0.74 29.11 6.30
N LYS A 22 -1.68 30.05 6.09
CA LYS A 22 -1.64 31.03 4.99
C LYS A 22 -0.38 31.90 4.97
N SER A 23 -0.02 32.50 6.11
CA SER A 23 1.16 33.39 6.22
C SER A 23 2.49 32.64 6.07
N ASN A 24 2.52 31.36 6.48
CA ASN A 24 3.70 30.53 6.38
C ASN A 24 3.90 29.98 4.96
N LEU A 25 2.82 29.68 4.24
CA LEU A 25 2.89 29.24 2.83
C LEU A 25 3.49 30.30 1.91
N GLU A 26 3.21 31.58 2.12
CA GLU A 26 3.77 32.66 1.29
C GLU A 26 5.30 32.74 1.43
N LYS A 27 5.82 32.62 2.65
CA LYS A 27 7.27 32.60 2.91
C LYS A 27 7.93 31.36 2.33
N LEU A 28 7.35 30.19 2.59
CA LEU A 28 7.85 28.90 2.11
C LEU A 28 7.76 28.79 0.58
N GLY A 29 6.76 29.42 -0.05
CA GLY A 29 6.56 29.40 -1.50
C GLY A 29 7.70 30.07 -2.27
N LYS A 30 8.27 31.17 -1.75
CA LYS A 30 9.44 31.81 -2.38
C LYS A 30 10.67 30.91 -2.36
N GLU A 31 10.92 30.27 -1.22
CA GLU A 31 12.04 29.34 -1.08
C GLU A 31 11.84 28.09 -1.94
N LEU A 32 10.61 27.57 -1.99
CA LEU A 32 10.23 26.46 -2.84
C LEU A 32 10.53 26.73 -4.32
N LEU A 33 10.19 27.92 -4.81
CA LEU A 33 10.46 28.31 -6.19
C LEU A 33 11.95 28.35 -6.49
N ARG A 34 12.76 28.82 -5.52
CA ARG A 34 14.22 28.85 -5.61
C ARG A 34 14.80 27.43 -5.69
N ILE A 35 14.43 26.56 -4.75
CA ILE A 35 14.87 25.15 -4.71
C ILE A 35 14.43 24.43 -5.99
N LYS A 36 13.17 24.61 -6.42
CA LYS A 36 12.66 24.07 -7.68
C LYS A 36 13.50 24.52 -8.87
N GLY A 37 13.88 25.80 -8.93
CA GLY A 37 14.74 26.36 -9.97
C GLY A 37 16.12 25.69 -10.00
N SER A 38 16.79 25.59 -8.85
CA SER A 38 18.10 24.95 -8.72
C SER A 38 18.07 23.47 -9.14
N ILE A 39 17.09 22.71 -8.64
CA ILE A 39 16.92 21.29 -9.02
C ILE A 39 16.66 21.16 -10.51
N THR A 40 15.76 21.97 -11.07
CA THR A 40 15.44 21.91 -12.51
C THR A 40 16.67 22.21 -13.37
N LEU A 41 17.51 23.16 -12.95
CA LEU A 41 18.74 23.50 -13.64
C LEU A 41 19.77 22.36 -13.54
N ALA A 42 19.94 21.76 -12.36
CA ALA A 42 20.85 20.64 -12.15
C ALA A 42 20.44 19.42 -13.00
N LEU A 43 19.15 19.07 -13.00
CA LEU A 43 18.62 17.99 -13.82
C LEU A 43 18.83 18.24 -15.31
N LYS A 44 18.66 19.49 -15.77
CA LYS A 44 18.90 19.85 -17.17
C LYS A 44 20.38 19.75 -17.57
N LYS A 45 21.31 20.09 -16.67
CA LYS A 45 22.77 19.96 -16.91
C LYS A 45 23.18 18.51 -17.11
N GLU A 46 22.59 17.61 -16.32
CA GLU A 46 22.82 16.16 -16.39
C GLU A 46 21.99 15.46 -17.49
N GLY A 47 21.19 16.21 -18.24
CA GLY A 47 20.39 15.68 -19.35
C GLY A 47 19.21 14.80 -18.93
N ILE A 48 18.74 14.89 -17.68
CA ILE A 48 17.64 14.06 -17.16
C ILE A 48 16.29 14.75 -17.41
N PRO A 49 15.41 14.17 -18.24
CA PRO A 49 14.06 14.68 -18.44
C PRO A 49 13.19 14.38 -17.20
N ALA A 50 12.83 15.43 -16.45
CA ALA A 50 12.04 15.29 -15.23
C ALA A 50 10.97 16.37 -15.11
N GLU A 51 9.83 16.01 -14.52
CA GLU A 51 8.81 16.97 -14.13
C GLU A 51 8.93 17.30 -12.64
N VAL A 52 9.13 18.58 -12.31
CA VAL A 52 9.26 19.04 -10.93
C VAL A 52 7.99 19.80 -10.51
N GLN A 53 7.19 19.17 -9.66
CA GLN A 53 5.95 19.70 -9.11
C GLN A 53 6.12 20.12 -7.64
N SER A 54 5.41 21.17 -7.24
CA SER A 54 5.24 21.54 -5.83
C SER A 54 4.05 20.78 -5.24
N ARG A 55 4.24 20.18 -4.07
CA ARG A 55 3.18 19.53 -3.30
C ARG A 55 2.94 20.29 -2.00
N VAL A 56 1.70 20.71 -1.77
CA VAL A 56 1.26 21.25 -0.49
C VAL A 56 0.53 20.16 0.29
N LYS A 57 0.77 20.08 1.60
CA LYS A 57 0.07 19.13 2.46
C LYS A 57 -1.44 19.44 2.50
N HIS A 58 -2.26 18.40 2.42
CA HIS A 58 -3.71 18.50 2.63
C HIS A 58 -4.04 19.03 4.04
N ILE A 59 -5.13 19.81 4.15
CA ILE A 59 -5.49 20.52 5.38
C ILE A 59 -5.77 19.53 6.50
N TYR A 60 -6.49 18.45 6.23
CA TYR A 60 -6.77 17.41 7.23
C TYR A 60 -5.50 16.67 7.69
N SER A 61 -4.60 16.35 6.75
CA SER A 61 -3.30 15.75 7.07
C SER A 61 -2.41 16.68 7.89
N LEU A 62 -2.53 18.00 7.69
CA LEU A 62 -1.84 18.99 8.50
C LEU A 62 -2.44 19.08 9.90
N TYR A 63 -3.76 19.13 10.00
CA TYR A 63 -4.49 19.10 11.27
C TYR A 63 -4.06 17.90 12.13
N THR A 64 -4.11 16.69 11.57
CA THR A 64 -3.73 15.46 12.30
C THR A 64 -2.27 15.43 12.75
N LYS A 65 -1.37 16.17 12.10
CA LYS A 65 0.01 16.35 12.58
C LYS A 65 0.10 17.40 13.69
N LEU A 66 -0.56 18.54 13.53
CA LEU A 66 -0.56 19.62 14.50
C LEU A 66 -1.15 19.18 15.86
N THR A 67 -2.10 18.26 15.85
CA THR A 67 -2.73 17.73 17.06
C THR A 67 -1.92 16.65 17.77
N ARG A 68 -0.80 16.19 17.19
CA ARG A 68 0.04 15.19 17.86
C ARG A 68 0.70 15.79 19.11
N PRO A 69 0.78 15.05 20.23
CA PRO A 69 1.31 15.55 21.49
C PRO A 69 2.73 16.13 21.39
N GLU A 70 3.57 15.56 20.53
CA GLU A 70 4.96 15.99 20.32
C GLU A 70 5.08 17.31 19.52
N ILE A 71 4.11 17.59 18.66
CA ILE A 71 4.08 18.79 17.82
C ILE A 71 3.51 19.99 18.58
N LYS A 72 2.59 19.76 19.55
CA LYS A 72 1.99 20.81 20.39
C LYS A 72 1.43 22.00 19.60
N LYS A 73 0.83 21.74 18.44
CA LYS A 73 0.28 22.76 17.51
C LYS A 73 1.31 23.77 16.97
N ASP A 74 2.60 23.46 17.05
CA ASP A 74 3.68 24.31 16.54
C ASP A 74 3.98 23.96 15.07
N LEU A 75 3.67 24.90 14.15
CA LEU A 75 3.91 24.69 12.72
C LEU A 75 5.40 24.62 12.38
N SER A 76 6.28 25.24 13.16
CA SER A 76 7.72 25.27 12.86
C SER A 76 8.35 23.86 12.88
N LYS A 77 7.72 22.93 13.61
CA LYS A 77 8.09 21.52 13.69
C LYS A 77 7.56 20.68 12.52
N ILE A 78 6.73 21.26 11.66
CA ILE A 78 6.17 20.57 10.49
C ILE A 78 7.01 20.92 9.27
N HIS A 79 8.05 20.12 9.08
CA HIS A 79 9.01 20.28 7.99
C HIS A 79 8.50 19.79 6.63
N ASP A 80 7.40 19.03 6.61
CA ASP A 80 6.78 18.48 5.38
C ASP A 80 5.48 19.19 5.01
N LEU A 81 5.37 20.48 5.37
CA LEU A 81 4.23 21.31 4.98
C LEU A 81 4.18 21.54 3.46
N ILE A 82 5.35 21.77 2.87
CA ILE A 82 5.56 21.84 1.44
C ILE A 82 6.64 20.83 1.08
N ALA A 83 6.46 20.13 -0.03
CA ALA A 83 7.41 19.18 -0.59
C ALA A 83 7.57 19.42 -2.09
N LEU A 84 8.67 18.95 -2.66
CA LEU A 84 8.86 18.88 -4.11
C LEU A 84 8.70 17.44 -4.54
N ARG A 85 8.03 17.27 -5.67
CA ARG A 85 7.82 15.98 -6.30
C ARG A 85 8.53 16.00 -7.64
N ILE A 86 9.46 15.08 -7.83
CA ILE A 86 10.21 14.91 -9.07
C ILE A 86 9.72 13.61 -9.70
N ILE A 87 9.20 13.73 -10.93
CA ILE A 87 8.66 12.62 -11.70
C ILE A 87 9.58 12.37 -12.88
N VAL A 88 10.12 11.16 -12.95
CA VAL A 88 11.05 10.70 -13.99
C VAL A 88 10.49 9.53 -14.78
N SER A 89 11.23 9.03 -15.76
CA SER A 89 10.75 7.98 -16.67
C SER A 89 10.85 6.60 -16.02
N ASP A 90 11.98 6.30 -15.40
CA ASP A 90 12.28 4.98 -14.85
C ASP A 90 12.90 5.03 -13.44
N THR A 91 13.09 3.84 -12.86
CA THR A 91 13.62 3.67 -11.51
C THR A 91 15.09 4.02 -11.39
N GLU A 92 15.90 3.83 -12.44
CA GLU A 92 17.32 4.17 -12.42
C GLU A 92 17.49 5.69 -12.36
N GLU A 93 16.71 6.42 -13.15
CA GLU A 93 16.60 7.87 -13.08
C GLU A 93 16.18 8.34 -11.68
N CYS A 94 15.33 7.60 -10.95
CA CYS A 94 14.94 7.98 -9.58
C CYS A 94 16.16 8.07 -8.65
N TYR A 95 17.07 7.09 -8.73
CA TYR A 95 18.29 7.06 -7.92
C TYR A 95 19.34 8.07 -8.42
N LYS A 96 19.44 8.29 -9.73
CA LYS A 96 20.27 9.38 -10.28
C LYS A 96 19.83 10.76 -9.81
N VAL A 97 18.52 11.02 -9.81
CA VAL A 97 17.95 12.26 -9.29
C VAL A 97 18.22 12.40 -7.79
N LEU A 98 18.13 11.32 -7.01
CA LEU A 98 18.47 11.35 -5.59
C LEU A 98 19.91 11.83 -5.36
N ASP A 99 20.87 11.29 -6.14
CA ASP A 99 22.28 11.70 -6.07
C ASP A 99 22.47 13.17 -6.46
N ILE A 100 21.83 13.64 -7.54
CA ILE A 100 21.86 15.06 -7.94
C ILE A 100 21.32 15.95 -6.83
N VAL A 101 20.20 15.56 -6.21
CA VAL A 101 19.60 16.32 -5.10
C VAL A 101 20.56 16.40 -3.91
N HIS A 102 21.26 15.31 -3.56
CA HIS A 102 22.22 15.29 -2.45
C HIS A 102 23.54 15.99 -2.75
N LYS A 103 23.90 16.17 -4.03
CA LYS A 103 25.02 17.01 -4.46
C LYS A 103 24.70 18.51 -4.35
N GLU A 104 23.48 18.89 -4.74
CA GLU A 104 23.03 20.29 -4.71
C GLU A 104 22.66 20.75 -3.29
N PHE A 105 22.10 19.85 -2.47
CA PHE A 105 21.62 20.16 -1.14
C PHE A 105 22.12 19.15 -0.11
N LYS A 106 22.60 19.66 1.02
CA LYS A 106 23.05 18.82 2.13
C LYS A 106 21.87 17.97 2.65
N PRO A 107 21.96 16.63 2.64
CA PRO A 107 20.93 15.79 3.22
C PRO A 107 20.87 15.95 4.74
N LEU A 108 19.67 15.76 5.29
CA LEU A 108 19.49 15.64 6.72
C LEU A 108 20.11 14.31 7.22
N PRO A 109 20.53 14.21 8.50
CA PRO A 109 21.13 12.99 9.04
C PRO A 109 20.18 11.79 9.07
N GLU A 110 18.87 12.02 9.02
CA GLU A 110 17.91 10.94 9.03
C GLU A 110 17.93 10.11 7.74
N PRO A 111 17.68 8.78 7.83
CA PRO A 111 17.66 7.91 6.66
C PRO A 111 16.64 8.35 5.61
N ILE A 112 16.98 8.14 4.34
CA ILE A 112 16.02 8.22 3.25
C ILE A 112 14.95 7.13 3.43
N SER A 113 13.72 7.42 3.02
CA SER A 113 12.67 6.41 2.95
C SER A 113 12.56 5.90 1.52
N ASP A 114 13.15 4.74 1.23
CA ASP A 114 13.08 4.09 -0.07
C ASP A 114 11.86 3.17 -0.16
N TYR A 115 10.72 3.73 -0.59
CA TYR A 115 9.52 2.95 -0.87
C TYR A 115 9.51 2.33 -2.27
N ILE A 116 10.56 2.50 -3.09
CA ILE A 116 10.70 1.76 -4.34
C ILE A 116 11.17 0.34 -4.01
N ALA A 117 12.25 0.24 -3.21
CA ALA A 117 12.77 -1.04 -2.74
C ALA A 117 11.82 -1.72 -1.73
N HIS A 118 11.17 -0.93 -0.87
CA HIS A 118 10.23 -1.43 0.13
C HIS A 118 8.85 -0.74 0.02
N PRO A 119 8.01 -1.14 -0.96
CA PRO A 119 6.70 -0.55 -1.16
C PRO A 119 5.81 -0.64 0.08
N ARG A 120 4.97 0.37 0.29
CA ARG A 120 3.96 0.31 1.35
C ARG A 120 2.89 -0.75 1.04
N PRO A 121 2.15 -1.26 2.04
CA PRO A 121 1.11 -2.28 1.81
C PRO A 121 0.04 -1.89 0.79
N ASN A 122 -0.26 -0.59 0.65
CA ASN A 122 -1.18 -0.06 -0.35
C ASN A 122 -0.58 0.04 -1.77
N GLY A 123 0.65 -0.45 -1.98
CA GLY A 123 1.39 -0.36 -3.23
C GLY A 123 2.11 0.97 -3.47
N TYR A 124 2.09 1.90 -2.51
CA TYR A 124 2.75 3.19 -2.71
C TYR A 124 4.26 3.04 -2.86
N GLN A 125 4.81 3.62 -3.93
CA GLN A 125 6.23 3.65 -4.26
C GLN A 125 6.72 5.09 -4.51
N SER A 126 7.84 5.44 -3.90
CA SER A 126 8.58 6.70 -4.07
C SER A 126 9.84 6.69 -3.19
N ILE A 127 10.88 7.42 -3.55
CA ILE A 127 11.98 7.76 -2.64
C ILE A 127 11.64 9.07 -1.95
N HIS A 128 11.69 9.11 -0.61
CA HIS A 128 11.57 10.34 0.16
C HIS A 128 12.90 10.68 0.81
N THR A 129 13.36 11.90 0.58
CA THR A 129 14.57 12.44 1.22
C THR A 129 14.28 13.82 1.81
N ARG A 130 14.98 14.16 2.90
CA ARG A 130 14.96 15.50 3.48
C ARG A 130 16.32 16.14 3.31
N VAL A 131 16.33 17.40 2.90
CA VAL A 131 17.55 18.19 2.67
C VAL A 131 17.42 19.57 3.30
N TYR A 132 18.54 20.21 3.60
CA TYR A 132 18.57 21.60 4.07
C TYR A 132 18.37 22.56 2.88
N GLY A 133 17.35 23.42 2.95
CA GLY A 133 17.16 24.55 2.05
C GLY A 133 17.95 25.80 2.50
N SER A 134 17.58 26.99 2.01
CA SER A 134 18.16 28.22 2.57
C SER A 134 17.83 28.40 4.04
N GLY A 135 18.81 28.90 4.79
CA GLY A 135 18.64 29.23 6.21
C GLY A 135 18.42 28.00 7.09
N ASP A 136 18.97 26.85 6.70
CA ASP A 136 18.87 25.56 7.39
C ASP A 136 17.45 25.05 7.60
N LEU A 137 16.48 25.56 6.84
CA LEU A 137 15.12 25.06 6.89
C LEU A 137 15.04 23.72 6.14
N PRO A 138 14.65 22.62 6.80
CA PRO A 138 14.55 21.32 6.15
C PRO A 138 13.38 21.29 5.17
N PHE A 139 13.57 20.57 4.08
CA PHE A 139 12.59 20.43 3.02
C PHE A 139 12.53 18.97 2.52
N GLU A 140 11.33 18.49 2.21
CA GLU A 140 11.11 17.12 1.74
C GLU A 140 11.02 17.04 0.22
N ILE A 141 11.75 16.09 -0.37
CA ILE A 141 11.75 15.80 -1.80
C ILE A 141 11.30 14.37 -2.00
N GLN A 142 10.33 14.19 -2.90
CA GLN A 142 9.74 12.91 -3.28
C GLN A 142 10.10 12.62 -4.74
N ILE A 143 10.73 11.49 -4.99
CA ILE A 143 11.18 11.09 -6.32
C ILE A 143 10.46 9.81 -6.70
N ARG A 144 9.91 9.73 -7.92
CA ARG A 144 9.20 8.54 -8.41
C ARG A 144 9.05 8.57 -9.93
N THR A 145 8.69 7.43 -10.51
CA THR A 145 8.37 7.36 -11.94
C THR A 145 6.98 7.92 -12.25
N ARG A 146 6.69 8.15 -13.53
CA ARG A 146 5.34 8.49 -14.00
C ARG A 146 4.31 7.43 -13.59
N VAL A 147 4.64 6.16 -13.74
CA VAL A 147 3.78 5.02 -13.37
C VAL A 147 3.49 5.03 -11.87
N MET A 148 4.54 5.13 -11.04
CA MET A 148 4.39 5.21 -9.58
C MET A 148 3.58 6.44 -9.15
N HIS A 149 3.68 7.55 -9.91
CA HIS A 149 2.87 8.72 -9.66
C HIS A 149 1.38 8.45 -9.92
N GLU A 150 1.02 7.84 -11.05
CA GLU A 150 -0.36 7.50 -11.40
C GLU A 150 -0.96 6.52 -10.40
N GLU A 151 -0.22 5.48 -10.02
CA GLU A 151 -0.63 4.53 -8.98
C GLU A 151 -0.80 5.22 -7.62
N ALA A 152 0.05 6.18 -7.26
CA ALA A 152 -0.11 6.88 -5.98
C ALA A 152 -1.32 7.83 -5.94
N GLU A 153 -1.75 8.38 -7.08
CA GLU A 153 -2.88 9.32 -7.14
C GLU A 153 -4.23 8.59 -7.33
N TYR A 154 -4.27 7.57 -8.18
CA TYR A 154 -5.50 6.87 -8.55
C TYR A 154 -5.59 5.47 -7.95
N GLY A 155 -4.50 4.96 -7.38
CA GLY A 155 -4.41 3.61 -6.85
C GLY A 155 -4.83 2.59 -7.90
N VAL A 156 -5.84 1.86 -7.52
CA VAL A 156 -6.43 0.74 -8.23
C VAL A 156 -6.99 1.14 -9.59
N ALA A 157 -7.61 2.32 -9.64
CA ALA A 157 -8.21 2.83 -10.86
C ALA A 157 -7.15 3.08 -11.95
N ALA A 158 -5.89 3.35 -11.57
CA ALA A 158 -4.79 3.40 -12.53
C ALA A 158 -4.59 2.05 -13.24
N HIS A 159 -4.61 0.95 -12.49
CA HIS A 159 -4.45 -0.39 -13.05
C HIS A 159 -5.62 -0.76 -13.97
N TRP A 160 -6.86 -0.36 -13.66
CA TRP A 160 -8.02 -0.60 -14.53
C TRP A 160 -7.90 0.13 -15.87
N ASN A 161 -7.53 1.41 -15.85
CA ASN A 161 -7.31 2.20 -17.06
C ASN A 161 -6.19 1.62 -17.96
N TYR A 162 -5.13 1.06 -17.36
CA TYR A 162 -4.07 0.39 -18.13
C TYR A 162 -4.51 -0.97 -18.70
N ALA A 163 -5.24 -1.77 -17.92
CA ALA A 163 -5.77 -3.05 -18.38
C ALA A 163 -6.75 -2.87 -19.56
N GLU A 164 -7.59 -1.83 -19.51
CA GLU A 164 -8.51 -1.48 -20.60
C GLU A 164 -7.78 -1.00 -21.87
N LYS A 165 -6.63 -0.31 -21.71
CA LYS A 165 -5.74 0.04 -22.83
C LYS A 165 -5.01 -1.16 -23.41
N LYS A 166 -4.68 -2.18 -22.60
CA LYS A 166 -4.09 -3.45 -23.03
C LYS A 166 -5.06 -4.25 -23.92
N GLU A 167 -6.34 -4.24 -23.58
CA GLU A 167 -7.41 -4.89 -24.37
C GLU A 167 -7.61 -4.24 -25.76
N LYS A 168 -7.09 -3.02 -25.95
CA LYS A 168 -7.12 -2.26 -27.22
C LYS A 168 -5.83 -2.35 -28.07
N GLY A 169 -4.90 -3.27 -27.76
CA GLY A 169 -3.90 -3.74 -28.73
C GLY A 169 -2.50 -3.09 -28.72
N LEU A 170 -1.94 -2.75 -27.56
CA LEU A 170 -0.52 -2.37 -27.45
C LEU A 170 0.35 -3.56 -27.02
N SER A 171 1.42 -3.83 -27.79
CA SER A 171 2.31 -5.00 -27.68
C SER A 171 3.13 -5.05 -26.38
N ASP A 172 3.42 -6.27 -25.94
CA ASP A 172 3.97 -6.66 -24.63
C ASP A 172 5.40 -6.17 -24.30
N GLU A 173 6.09 -5.42 -25.16
CA GLU A 173 7.54 -5.21 -25.04
C GLU A 173 7.98 -4.06 -24.12
N LYS A 174 7.08 -3.21 -23.62
CA LYS A 174 7.47 -2.08 -22.71
C LYS A 174 7.06 -2.25 -21.25
N ILE A 175 6.48 -3.39 -20.86
CA ILE A 175 5.90 -3.58 -19.52
C ILE A 175 6.84 -4.36 -18.56
N SER A 176 7.97 -4.91 -19.06
CA SER A 176 8.93 -5.65 -18.22
C SER A 176 9.83 -4.77 -17.34
N GLN A 177 9.83 -3.44 -17.52
CA GLN A 177 10.58 -2.51 -16.68
C GLN A 177 9.64 -1.78 -15.72
N GLY A 178 9.38 -2.38 -14.56
CA GLY A 178 8.76 -1.71 -13.41
C GLY A 178 7.36 -2.19 -13.01
N PHE A 179 6.66 -2.95 -13.84
CA PHE A 179 5.34 -3.52 -13.49
C PHE A 179 5.47 -4.89 -12.82
N ALA A 180 5.91 -4.89 -11.56
CA ALA A 180 5.60 -5.98 -10.63
C ALA A 180 4.34 -5.64 -9.81
N ALA A 181 3.34 -5.01 -10.43
CA ALA A 181 1.98 -5.08 -9.90
C ALA A 181 1.46 -6.47 -10.29
N SER A 182 1.60 -7.43 -9.36
CA SER A 182 1.27 -8.83 -9.59
C SER A 182 -0.12 -8.96 -10.21
N ALA A 183 -0.33 -9.95 -11.06
CA ALA A 183 -1.65 -10.30 -11.58
C ALA A 183 -2.71 -10.44 -10.46
N GLU A 184 -2.30 -10.65 -9.20
CA GLU A 184 -3.18 -10.64 -8.02
C GLU A 184 -3.82 -9.27 -7.75
N LYS A 185 -3.13 -8.15 -8.06
CA LYS A 185 -3.68 -6.79 -7.97
C LYS A 185 -4.74 -6.48 -9.03
N LEU A 186 -4.89 -7.29 -10.07
CA LEU A 186 -6.04 -7.21 -10.97
C LEU A 186 -7.12 -8.23 -10.58
N ASP A 187 -6.72 -9.33 -9.94
CA ASP A 187 -7.65 -10.35 -9.46
C ASP A 187 -8.58 -9.83 -8.36
N TRP A 188 -8.10 -9.05 -7.39
CA TRP A 188 -8.99 -8.51 -6.32
C TRP A 188 -10.03 -7.50 -6.83
N VAL A 189 -9.71 -6.77 -7.91
CA VAL A 189 -10.63 -5.83 -8.57
C VAL A 189 -11.72 -6.60 -9.32
N LYS A 190 -11.33 -7.64 -10.04
CA LYS A 190 -12.27 -8.57 -10.69
C LYS A 190 -13.12 -9.29 -9.67
N ARG A 191 -12.56 -9.69 -8.52
CA ARG A 191 -13.30 -10.25 -7.38
C ARG A 191 -14.32 -9.26 -6.81
N LEU A 192 -13.99 -7.98 -6.67
CA LEU A 192 -14.97 -6.96 -6.25
C LEU A 192 -16.13 -6.82 -7.24
N GLY A 193 -15.85 -6.82 -8.55
CA GLY A 193 -16.90 -6.80 -9.59
C GLY A 193 -17.77 -8.06 -9.60
N GLN A 194 -17.17 -9.23 -9.37
CA GLN A 194 -17.89 -10.50 -9.21
C GLN A 194 -18.71 -10.54 -7.90
N TRP A 195 -18.24 -9.92 -6.82
CA TRP A 195 -18.96 -9.85 -5.56
C TRP A 195 -20.20 -8.96 -5.61
N GLN A 196 -20.17 -7.90 -6.43
CA GLN A 196 -21.35 -7.08 -6.68
C GLN A 196 -22.45 -7.83 -7.44
N THR A 197 -22.10 -8.90 -8.16
CA THR A 197 -23.06 -9.72 -8.91
C THR A 197 -23.54 -10.96 -8.14
N GLU A 198 -22.86 -11.40 -7.08
CA GLU A 198 -23.12 -12.67 -6.40
C GLU A 198 -23.62 -12.59 -4.93
N ILE A 199 -23.67 -11.40 -4.30
CA ILE A 199 -24.02 -11.26 -2.88
C ILE A 199 -25.28 -10.39 -2.70
N THR A 200 -26.36 -10.99 -2.20
CA THR A 200 -27.67 -10.35 -1.93
C THR A 200 -27.81 -9.78 -0.51
N ASP A 201 -26.83 -9.93 0.38
CA ASP A 201 -26.90 -9.45 1.78
C ASP A 201 -25.73 -8.51 2.13
N ASP A 202 -26.06 -7.22 2.29
CA ASP A 202 -25.13 -6.11 2.52
C ASP A 202 -24.31 -6.23 3.83
N SER A 203 -24.82 -7.00 4.80
CA SER A 203 -24.22 -7.09 6.14
C SER A 203 -23.00 -8.03 6.20
N GLU A 204 -23.03 -9.13 5.43
CA GLU A 204 -21.91 -10.07 5.31
C GLU A 204 -20.83 -9.50 4.37
N PHE A 205 -21.23 -8.71 3.37
CA PHE A 205 -20.34 -7.94 2.50
C PHE A 205 -19.48 -6.96 3.30
N LEU A 206 -20.09 -6.08 4.11
CA LEU A 206 -19.35 -5.07 4.89
C LEU A 206 -18.37 -5.69 5.90
N LYS A 207 -18.73 -6.81 6.54
CA LYS A 207 -17.81 -7.54 7.42
C LYS A 207 -16.62 -8.09 6.66
N THR A 208 -16.86 -8.69 5.50
CA THR A 208 -15.82 -9.26 4.64
C THR A 208 -14.85 -8.18 4.15
N VAL A 209 -15.40 -7.08 3.62
CA VAL A 209 -14.62 -5.92 3.16
C VAL A 209 -13.81 -5.31 4.30
N LYS A 210 -14.38 -5.18 5.51
CA LYS A 210 -13.68 -4.60 6.66
C LYS A 210 -12.50 -5.46 7.13
N THR A 211 -12.67 -6.79 7.16
CA THR A 211 -11.60 -7.73 7.54
C THR A 211 -10.50 -7.78 6.48
N ASP A 212 -10.86 -7.71 5.19
CA ASP A 212 -9.91 -7.83 4.08
C ASP A 212 -9.15 -6.52 3.78
N LEU A 213 -9.78 -5.35 3.93
CA LEU A 213 -9.17 -4.04 3.62
C LEU A 213 -8.43 -3.37 4.78
N PHE A 214 -8.84 -3.61 6.03
CA PHE A 214 -8.29 -2.91 7.21
C PHE A 214 -7.61 -3.82 8.23
N GLY A 215 -7.56 -5.13 7.97
CA GLY A 215 -6.85 -6.09 8.81
C GLY A 215 -5.34 -5.99 8.66
N GLN A 216 -4.60 -6.25 9.73
CA GLN A 216 -3.17 -6.56 9.61
C GLN A 216 -3.03 -7.82 8.75
N ARG A 217 -2.11 -7.83 7.77
CA ARG A 217 -1.85 -8.98 6.91
C ARG A 217 -0.59 -9.71 7.36
N ILE A 218 -0.55 -11.02 7.14
CA ILE A 218 0.60 -11.90 7.41
C ILE A 218 0.96 -12.65 6.14
N PHE A 219 2.25 -12.90 5.95
CA PHE A 219 2.79 -13.66 4.84
C PHE A 219 3.35 -14.98 5.37
N CYS A 220 2.82 -16.09 4.87
CA CYS A 220 3.26 -17.43 5.23
C CYS A 220 3.83 -18.14 4.00
N PHE A 221 4.72 -19.10 4.20
CA PHE A 221 5.45 -19.78 3.13
C PHE A 221 4.98 -21.22 2.97
N THR A 222 4.92 -21.71 1.74
CA THR A 222 4.89 -23.16 1.46
C THR A 222 6.29 -23.75 1.67
N PRO A 223 6.43 -25.08 1.87
CA PRO A 223 7.75 -25.71 1.95
C PRO A 223 8.61 -25.51 0.70
N ASN A 224 7.96 -25.25 -0.45
CA ASN A 224 8.61 -24.99 -1.73
C ASN A 224 9.06 -23.52 -1.90
N GLY A 225 8.76 -22.65 -0.93
CA GLY A 225 9.13 -21.23 -0.93
C GLY A 225 8.08 -20.28 -1.51
N ASP A 226 6.89 -20.76 -1.89
CA ASP A 226 5.82 -19.87 -2.36
C ASP A 226 5.24 -19.06 -1.20
N VAL A 227 5.01 -17.77 -1.43
CA VAL A 227 4.41 -16.88 -0.43
C VAL A 227 2.88 -16.87 -0.56
N LYS A 228 2.18 -16.89 0.57
CA LYS A 228 0.73 -16.76 0.68
C LYS A 228 0.35 -15.60 1.61
N ASP A 229 -0.45 -14.67 1.10
CA ASP A 229 -1.05 -13.56 1.86
C ASP A 229 -2.32 -14.03 2.58
N LEU A 230 -2.38 -13.79 3.88
CA LEU A 230 -3.49 -14.14 4.75
C LEU A 230 -3.79 -13.00 5.73
N PRO A 231 -5.04 -12.85 6.20
CA PRO A 231 -5.34 -11.93 7.30
C PRO A 231 -4.68 -12.40 8.60
N ALA A 232 -4.30 -11.47 9.46
CA ALA A 232 -3.77 -11.78 10.79
C ALA A 232 -4.76 -12.65 11.59
N GLY A 233 -4.22 -13.67 12.25
CA GLY A 233 -5.03 -14.65 12.97
C GLY A 233 -5.59 -15.77 12.09
N ALA A 234 -5.24 -15.83 10.81
CA ALA A 234 -5.48 -16.99 9.96
C ALA A 234 -4.89 -18.27 10.56
N THR A 235 -5.47 -19.40 10.19
CA THR A 235 -5.12 -20.73 10.67
C THR A 235 -4.56 -21.61 9.55
N PRO A 236 -3.95 -22.77 9.83
CA PRO A 236 -3.54 -23.72 8.81
C PRO A 236 -4.65 -24.10 7.81
N ILE A 237 -5.92 -24.08 8.25
CA ILE A 237 -7.07 -24.35 7.38
C ILE A 237 -7.31 -23.19 6.41
N ASP A 238 -7.22 -21.96 6.90
CA ASP A 238 -7.28 -20.78 6.04
C ASP A 238 -6.16 -20.79 5.00
N PHE A 239 -4.94 -21.17 5.41
CA PHE A 239 -3.81 -21.37 4.50
C PHE A 239 -4.12 -22.44 3.45
N ALA A 240 -4.66 -23.60 3.84
CA ALA A 240 -5.02 -24.68 2.93
C ALA A 240 -6.00 -24.24 1.83
N TYR A 241 -7.08 -23.53 2.19
CA TYR A 241 -8.04 -23.01 1.21
C TYR A 241 -7.45 -21.91 0.30
N THR A 242 -6.43 -21.20 0.75
CA THR A 242 -5.69 -20.21 -0.07
C THR A 242 -4.76 -20.89 -1.07
N VAL A 243 -4.18 -22.06 -0.73
CA VAL A 243 -3.34 -22.80 -1.69
C VAL A 243 -4.21 -23.51 -2.74
N HIS A 244 -5.18 -24.34 -2.33
CA HIS A 244 -6.12 -24.98 -3.25
C HIS A 244 -7.38 -25.46 -2.51
N THR A 245 -8.55 -25.41 -3.15
CA THR A 245 -9.81 -25.82 -2.49
C THR A 245 -9.75 -27.28 -2.03
N GLU A 246 -9.22 -28.18 -2.86
CA GLU A 246 -9.10 -29.61 -2.52
C GLU A 246 -8.18 -29.88 -1.33
N MET A 247 -7.15 -29.05 -1.14
CA MET A 247 -6.28 -29.12 0.03
C MET A 247 -6.99 -28.66 1.29
N GLY A 248 -7.82 -27.62 1.19
CA GLY A 248 -8.67 -27.14 2.28
C GLY A 248 -9.71 -28.19 2.71
N ASP A 249 -10.28 -28.93 1.77
CA ASP A 249 -11.24 -29.99 2.06
C ASP A 249 -10.57 -31.23 2.68
N SER A 250 -9.35 -31.55 2.25
CA SER A 250 -8.64 -32.78 2.62
C SER A 250 -7.67 -32.62 3.79
N VAL A 251 -7.52 -31.43 4.38
CA VAL A 251 -6.55 -31.20 5.45
C VAL A 251 -6.86 -32.05 6.68
N SER A 252 -5.84 -32.75 7.19
CA SER A 252 -5.96 -33.62 8.37
C SER A 252 -5.01 -33.24 9.50
N GLY A 253 -3.95 -32.51 9.19
CA GLY A 253 -3.01 -31.95 10.16
C GLY A 253 -2.15 -30.88 9.51
N ALA A 254 -1.35 -30.19 10.31
CA ALA A 254 -0.40 -29.18 9.84
C ALA A 254 0.89 -29.23 10.65
N LYS A 255 1.99 -28.84 10.00
CA LYS A 255 3.24 -28.50 10.67
C LYS A 255 3.60 -27.05 10.39
N LEU A 256 4.09 -26.37 11.40
CA LEU A 256 4.67 -25.03 11.27
C LEU A 256 6.15 -25.12 11.56
N ASN A 257 6.98 -24.66 10.62
CA ASN A 257 8.44 -24.66 10.74
C ASN A 257 8.98 -26.04 11.15
N GLY A 258 8.41 -27.10 10.57
CA GLY A 258 8.77 -28.51 10.84
C GLY A 258 8.16 -29.12 12.11
N LYS A 259 7.43 -28.37 12.94
CA LYS A 259 6.79 -28.87 14.17
C LYS A 259 5.29 -29.11 13.97
N VAL A 260 4.78 -30.26 14.43
CA VAL A 260 3.34 -30.57 14.37
C VAL A 260 2.56 -29.61 15.26
N VAL A 261 1.48 -29.04 14.73
CA VAL A 261 0.60 -28.11 15.44
C VAL A 261 -0.87 -28.46 15.25
N SER A 262 -1.71 -27.94 16.13
CA SER A 262 -3.16 -28.01 16.00
C SER A 262 -3.66 -27.11 14.86
N LEU A 263 -4.76 -27.51 14.20
CA LEU A 263 -5.34 -26.78 13.05
C LEU A 263 -5.97 -25.43 13.41
N ASP A 264 -6.21 -25.15 14.69
CA ASP A 264 -6.70 -23.88 15.23
C ASP A 264 -5.58 -22.87 15.56
N THR A 265 -4.31 -23.30 15.47
CA THR A 265 -3.13 -22.48 15.75
C THR A 265 -3.12 -21.24 14.85
N LYS A 266 -2.85 -20.08 15.46
CA LYS A 266 -2.77 -18.80 14.74
C LYS A 266 -1.41 -18.66 14.06
N LEU A 267 -1.45 -18.46 12.75
CA LEU A 267 -0.27 -18.26 11.92
C LEU A 267 0.36 -16.89 12.18
N LYS A 268 1.68 -16.84 12.07
CA LYS A 268 2.48 -15.61 12.17
C LYS A 268 3.17 -15.32 10.84
N ASN A 269 3.52 -14.06 10.67
CA ASN A 269 4.32 -13.63 9.53
C ASN A 269 5.67 -14.37 9.53
N GLY A 270 6.05 -14.97 8.40
CA GLY A 270 7.27 -15.76 8.28
C GLY A 270 7.11 -17.27 8.47
N ASP A 271 5.95 -17.76 8.93
CA ASP A 271 5.78 -19.20 9.18
C ASP A 271 5.77 -20.01 7.88
N VAL A 272 6.53 -21.11 7.87
CA VAL A 272 6.48 -22.14 6.83
C VAL A 272 5.41 -23.16 7.22
N VAL A 273 4.36 -23.27 6.40
CA VAL A 273 3.19 -24.12 6.65
C VAL A 273 3.24 -25.35 5.77
N GLU A 274 3.40 -26.52 6.38
CA GLU A 274 3.31 -27.83 5.72
C GLU A 274 1.97 -28.48 6.07
N LEU A 275 1.15 -28.77 5.06
CA LEU A 275 -0.16 -29.37 5.25
C LEU A 275 -0.08 -30.90 5.13
N VAL A 276 -0.69 -31.59 6.07
CA VAL A 276 -0.86 -33.06 6.01
C VAL A 276 -2.26 -33.35 5.48
N LEU A 277 -2.33 -33.80 4.23
CA LEU A 277 -3.58 -34.14 3.57
C LEU A 277 -4.01 -35.57 3.91
N SER A 278 -5.30 -35.77 4.10
CA SER A 278 -5.90 -37.09 4.22
C SER A 278 -5.84 -37.82 2.87
N LYS A 279 -5.59 -39.14 2.91
CA LYS A 279 -5.69 -40.00 1.73
C LYS A 279 -7.14 -40.35 1.37
N ASP A 280 -8.09 -40.04 2.24
CA ASP A 280 -9.52 -40.27 2.00
C ASP A 280 -10.15 -39.06 1.30
N MET A 281 -10.29 -39.18 -0.02
CA MET A 281 -10.88 -38.14 -0.88
C MET A 281 -12.40 -37.92 -0.63
N LYS A 282 -13.06 -38.76 0.19
CA LYS A 282 -14.47 -38.58 0.57
C LYS A 282 -14.65 -37.85 1.90
N LYS A 283 -13.56 -37.52 2.59
CA LYS A 283 -13.61 -36.83 3.87
C LYS A 283 -14.09 -35.39 3.69
N LYS A 284 -15.21 -35.05 4.30
CA LYS A 284 -15.72 -33.67 4.33
C LYS A 284 -14.94 -32.83 5.35
N PRO A 285 -14.76 -31.51 5.10
CA PRO A 285 -14.19 -30.60 6.08
C PRO A 285 -15.02 -30.61 7.37
N SER A 286 -14.39 -30.54 8.54
CA SER A 286 -15.13 -30.55 9.81
C SER A 286 -15.95 -29.27 9.97
N ARG A 287 -17.17 -29.41 10.49
CA ARG A 287 -18.04 -28.26 10.80
C ARG A 287 -17.45 -27.39 11.92
N ASP A 288 -16.70 -28.00 12.84
CA ASP A 288 -16.09 -27.31 13.98
C ASP A 288 -15.05 -26.26 13.57
N TRP A 289 -14.50 -26.40 12.36
CA TRP A 289 -13.54 -25.45 11.81
C TRP A 289 -14.12 -24.03 11.68
N LEU A 290 -15.46 -23.91 11.52
CA LEU A 290 -16.15 -22.62 11.47
C LEU A 290 -15.92 -21.75 12.70
N HIS A 291 -15.58 -22.34 13.86
CA HIS A 291 -15.32 -21.60 15.09
C HIS A 291 -13.99 -20.82 15.07
N PHE A 292 -12.99 -21.29 14.33
CA PHE A 292 -11.64 -20.74 14.40
C PHE A 292 -11.06 -20.28 13.05
N VAL A 293 -11.65 -20.69 11.92
CA VAL A 293 -11.26 -20.15 10.61
C VAL A 293 -11.61 -18.67 10.51
N VAL A 294 -10.74 -17.91 9.86
CA VAL A 294 -10.88 -16.45 9.76
C VAL A 294 -11.41 -16.04 8.39
N THR A 295 -10.91 -16.67 7.34
CA THR A 295 -11.16 -16.24 5.96
C THR A 295 -12.60 -16.52 5.53
N PRO A 296 -13.25 -15.56 4.85
CA PRO A 296 -14.60 -15.74 4.30
C PRO A 296 -14.67 -16.94 3.34
N THR A 297 -13.60 -17.15 2.55
CA THR A 297 -13.50 -18.26 1.61
C THR A 297 -13.58 -19.61 2.32
N ALA A 298 -12.78 -19.82 3.38
CA ALA A 298 -12.84 -21.06 4.16
C ALA A 298 -14.22 -21.26 4.80
N LYS A 299 -14.77 -20.21 5.45
CA LYS A 299 -16.11 -20.27 6.06
C LYS A 299 -17.19 -20.67 5.07
N ARG A 300 -17.18 -20.07 3.87
CA ARG A 300 -18.16 -20.35 2.82
C ARG A 300 -18.02 -21.77 2.29
N LYS A 301 -16.80 -22.24 2.01
CA LYS A 301 -16.54 -23.60 1.51
C LYS A 301 -16.97 -24.66 2.53
N ILE A 302 -16.61 -24.48 3.80
CA ILE A 302 -17.03 -25.36 4.88
C ILE A 302 -18.57 -25.36 5.02
N LYS A 303 -19.22 -24.19 5.06
CA LYS A 303 -20.70 -24.10 5.10
C LYS A 303 -21.34 -24.83 3.90
N LYS A 304 -20.82 -24.65 2.69
CA LYS A 304 -21.35 -25.28 1.46
C LYS A 304 -21.24 -26.82 1.52
N ALA A 305 -20.14 -27.35 2.05
CA ALA A 305 -19.95 -28.80 2.20
C ALA A 305 -21.00 -29.46 3.13
N HIS A 306 -21.60 -28.67 4.02
CA HIS A 306 -22.62 -29.08 5.00
C HIS A 306 -24.04 -28.57 4.68
N ALA A 307 -24.23 -27.82 3.59
CA ALA A 307 -25.55 -27.30 3.19
C ALA A 307 -26.33 -28.25 2.25
N LEU A 308 -25.67 -29.30 1.75
CA LEU A 308 -26.23 -30.34 0.86
C LEU A 308 -26.51 -31.66 1.60
N SER A 309 -26.83 -31.59 2.89
CA SER A 309 -27.18 -32.74 3.75
C SER A 309 -28.46 -32.49 4.51
#